data_AF-A0A167GW87-F1
#
_entry.id   AF-A0A167GW87-F1
#
_cell.length_a   1.000
_cell.length_b   1.000
_cell.length_c   1.000
_cell.angle_alpha   90.00
_cell.angle_beta   90.00
_cell.angle_gamma   90.00
#
_symmetry.space_group_name_H-M   'P 1'
#
loop_
_entity.id
_entity.type
_entity.pdbx_description
1 polymer ?
#
loop_
_entity_poly.entity_id
_entity_poly.type
_entity_poly.pdbx_seq_one_letter_code
_entity_poly.pdbx_strand_id
1 'polypeptide(L)'
;MHKILYLLLVLSPLAEACELTKEYREARSQVVKDSRYAFEACTSSVDAYHYWQEVAQCEKEGRGKNVGGGCQHIIANRVSPVERNYDHCEGLKVTTEEVKKYFEEYVKFHNITRCSTTATPSASLDSQSAVPFVHSLRQLSHKSISTLPAG
;
A
#
# COMPACT_ATOMS: atom_id res chain seq x y z
N MET A 1 15.60 52.36 -25.84
CA MET A 1 15.51 50.89 -25.64
C MET A 1 15.39 50.45 -24.17
N HIS A 2 15.34 51.34 -23.17
CA HIS A 2 15.22 50.93 -21.75
C HIS A 2 13.80 50.65 -21.25
N LYS A 3 12.76 51.09 -21.99
CA LYS A 3 11.35 50.87 -21.60
C LYS A 3 10.89 49.40 -21.70
N ILE A 4 11.55 48.58 -22.53
CA ILE A 4 11.22 47.15 -22.70
C ILE A 4 11.76 46.31 -21.53
N LEU A 5 12.89 46.73 -20.93
CA LEU A 5 13.52 46.02 -19.82
C LEU A 5 12.68 46.08 -18.52
N TYR A 6 12.00 47.21 -18.28
CA TYR A 6 11.11 47.38 -17.12
C TYR A 6 9.84 46.53 -17.20
N LEU A 7 9.36 46.22 -18.40
CA LEU A 7 8.15 45.41 -18.60
C LEU A 7 8.38 43.92 -18.27
N LEU A 8 9.61 43.42 -18.49
CA LEU A 8 9.99 42.03 -18.19
C LEU A 8 10.20 41.79 -16.69
N LEU A 9 10.56 42.82 -15.92
CA LEU A 9 10.78 42.73 -14.47
C LEU A 9 9.47 42.66 -13.66
N VAL A 10 8.36 43.19 -14.18
CA VAL A 10 7.04 43.18 -13.50
C VAL A 10 6.25 41.90 -13.82
N LEU A 11 6.63 41.15 -14.86
CA LEU A 11 5.97 39.91 -15.31
C LEU A 11 6.59 38.63 -14.75
N SER A 12 7.34 38.70 -13.65
CA SER A 12 7.67 37.50 -12.88
C SER A 12 6.50 37.24 -11.94
N PRO A 13 5.48 36.42 -12.29
CA PRO A 13 4.62 35.90 -11.24
C PRO A 13 5.58 35.25 -10.25
N LEU A 14 5.49 35.66 -8.97
CA LEU A 14 6.09 34.88 -7.90
C LEU A 14 5.49 33.48 -8.06
N ALA A 15 6.23 32.60 -8.71
CA ALA A 15 6.03 31.18 -8.62
C ALA A 15 6.35 30.88 -7.17
N GLU A 16 5.37 31.12 -6.29
CA GLU A 16 5.41 30.60 -4.94
C GLU A 16 5.64 29.12 -5.13
N ALA A 17 6.83 28.66 -4.74
CA ALA A 17 7.17 27.27 -4.78
C ALA A 17 6.20 26.57 -3.84
N CYS A 18 5.10 26.05 -4.38
CA CYS A 18 4.16 25.22 -3.67
C CYS A 18 4.91 23.94 -3.31
N GLU A 19 5.50 23.92 -2.12
CA GLU A 19 5.96 22.69 -1.54
C GLU A 19 4.74 21.89 -1.09
N LEU A 20 4.65 20.65 -1.57
CA LEU A 20 3.59 19.74 -1.16
C LEU A 20 3.72 19.45 0.32
N THR A 21 2.63 19.63 1.08
CA THR A 21 2.62 19.26 2.50
C THR A 21 2.90 17.77 2.69
N LYS A 22 3.43 17.42 3.87
CA LYS A 22 3.68 16.02 4.23
C LYS A 22 2.39 15.19 4.16
N GLU A 23 1.30 15.72 4.70
CA GLU A 23 -0.03 15.09 4.74
C GLU A 23 -0.56 14.79 3.33
N TYR A 24 -0.40 15.73 2.39
CA TYR A 24 -0.82 15.52 1.00
C TYR A 24 -0.03 14.40 0.31
N ARG A 25 1.28 14.30 0.59
CA ARG A 25 2.13 13.22 0.06
C ARG A 25 1.75 11.86 0.64
N GLU A 26 1.50 11.80 1.94
CA GLU A 26 1.08 10.58 2.64
C GLU A 26 -0.29 10.11 2.16
N ALA A 27 -1.26 11.03 2.01
CA ALA A 27 -2.57 10.73 1.46
C ALA A 27 -2.49 10.14 0.05
N ARG A 28 -1.62 10.70 -0.81
CA ARG A 28 -1.40 10.17 -2.16
C ARG A 28 -0.87 8.73 -2.12
N SER A 29 0.11 8.46 -1.25
CA SER A 29 0.66 7.11 -1.10
C SER A 29 -0.39 6.12 -0.58
N GLN A 30 -1.19 6.54 0.40
CA GLN A 30 -2.22 5.71 1.01
C GLN A 30 -3.31 5.36 -0.01
N VAL A 31 -3.84 6.34 -0.75
CA VAL A 31 -4.87 6.10 -1.76
C VAL A 31 -4.40 5.16 -2.87
N VAL A 32 -3.17 5.31 -3.35
CA VAL A 32 -2.62 4.39 -4.36
C VAL A 32 -2.51 2.98 -3.81
N LYS A 33 -2.07 2.81 -2.55
CA LYS A 33 -2.01 1.51 -1.89
C LYS A 33 -3.40 0.87 -1.76
N ASP A 34 -4.37 1.64 -1.27
CA ASP A 34 -5.73 1.15 -1.05
C ASP A 34 -6.42 0.77 -2.37
N SER A 35 -6.17 1.53 -3.43
CA SER A 35 -6.71 1.22 -4.77
C SER A 35 -6.20 -0.09 -5.36
N ARG A 36 -5.01 -0.56 -4.95
CA ARG A 36 -4.42 -1.80 -5.45
C ARG A 36 -4.76 -3.00 -4.57
N TYR A 37 -5.10 -2.75 -3.31
CA TYR A 37 -5.31 -3.77 -2.29
C TYR A 37 -6.29 -4.86 -2.73
N ALA A 38 -7.45 -4.49 -3.29
CA ALA A 38 -8.47 -5.47 -3.66
C ALA A 38 -7.98 -6.44 -4.76
N PHE A 39 -7.34 -5.90 -5.80
CA PHE A 39 -6.75 -6.71 -6.86
C PHE A 39 -5.62 -7.60 -6.35
N GLU A 40 -4.68 -7.04 -5.58
CA GLU A 40 -3.55 -7.78 -5.00
C GLU A 40 -4.00 -8.88 -4.04
N ALA A 41 -5.03 -8.61 -3.22
CA ALA A 41 -5.61 -9.61 -2.32
C ALA A 41 -6.28 -10.75 -3.10
N CYS A 42 -6.96 -10.43 -4.21
CA CYS A 42 -7.57 -11.44 -5.09
C CYS A 42 -6.50 -12.34 -5.71
N THR A 43 -5.49 -11.78 -6.37
CA THR A 43 -4.42 -12.57 -6.99
C THR A 43 -3.64 -13.39 -5.98
N SER A 44 -3.33 -12.82 -4.81
CA SER A 44 -2.68 -13.53 -3.71
C SER A 44 -3.53 -14.71 -3.19
N SER A 45 -4.85 -14.57 -3.17
CA SER A 45 -5.76 -15.67 -2.76
C SER A 45 -5.77 -16.81 -3.76
N VAL A 46 -5.76 -16.50 -5.06
CA VAL A 46 -5.64 -17.50 -6.15
C VAL A 46 -4.32 -18.25 -6.02
N ASP A 47 -3.21 -17.54 -5.83
CA ASP A 47 -1.89 -18.14 -5.63
C ASP A 47 -1.86 -19.06 -4.41
N ALA A 48 -2.40 -18.60 -3.28
CA ALA A 48 -2.46 -19.38 -2.05
C ALA A 48 -3.29 -20.66 -2.23
N TYR A 49 -4.45 -20.56 -2.89
CA TYR A 49 -5.29 -21.71 -3.20
C TYR A 49 -4.51 -22.78 -3.97
N HIS A 50 -3.88 -22.39 -5.09
CA HIS A 50 -3.10 -23.33 -5.89
C HIS A 50 -1.90 -23.89 -5.14
N TYR A 51 -1.17 -23.06 -4.39
CA TYR A 51 -0.06 -23.52 -3.55
C TYR A 51 -0.51 -24.64 -2.60
N TRP A 52 -1.62 -24.45 -1.89
CA TRP A 52 -2.12 -25.46 -0.94
C TRP A 52 -2.65 -26.71 -1.62
N GLN A 53 -3.25 -26.59 -2.81
CA GLN A 53 -3.60 -27.77 -3.62
C GLN A 53 -2.37 -28.61 -3.98
N GLU A 54 -1.29 -27.95 -4.39
CA GLU A 54 -0.05 -28.64 -4.75
C GLU A 54 0.65 -29.27 -3.54
N VAL A 55 0.60 -28.62 -2.38
CA VAL A 55 1.09 -29.18 -1.12
C VAL A 55 0.30 -30.44 -0.76
N ALA A 56 -1.04 -30.38 -0.80
CA ALA A 56 -1.88 -31.53 -0.51
C ALA A 56 -1.61 -32.70 -1.47
N GLN A 57 -1.43 -32.43 -2.76
CA GLN A 57 -1.06 -33.45 -3.74
C GLN A 57 0.31 -34.06 -3.45
N CYS A 58 1.31 -33.23 -3.11
CA CYS A 58 2.63 -33.70 -2.70
C CYS A 58 2.58 -34.62 -1.47
N GLU A 59 1.76 -34.28 -0.48
CA GLU A 59 1.58 -35.07 0.74
C GLU A 59 0.92 -36.42 0.44
N LYS A 60 -0.12 -36.41 -0.41
CA LYS A 60 -0.78 -37.63 -0.90
C LYS A 60 0.19 -38.57 -1.62
N GLU A 61 1.12 -38.01 -2.39
CA GLU A 61 2.19 -38.77 -3.07
C GLU A 61 3.33 -39.18 -2.13
N GLY A 62 3.35 -38.70 -0.88
CA GLY A 62 4.37 -39.03 0.11
C GLY A 62 5.76 -38.45 -0.19
N ARG A 63 5.86 -37.46 -1.09
CA ARG A 63 7.17 -36.92 -1.55
C ARG A 63 7.89 -36.10 -0.48
N GLY A 64 7.16 -35.58 0.51
CA GLY A 64 7.72 -34.76 1.58
C GLY A 64 8.36 -35.52 2.75
N LYS A 65 8.25 -36.87 2.79
CA LYS A 65 8.57 -37.67 4.00
C LYS A 65 10.01 -37.53 4.51
N ASN A 66 10.97 -37.29 3.63
CA ASN A 66 12.40 -37.21 3.97
C ASN A 66 13.02 -35.84 3.64
N VAL A 67 12.18 -34.80 3.46
CA VAL A 67 12.64 -33.44 3.14
C VAL A 67 12.46 -32.55 4.36
N GLY A 68 13.51 -31.84 4.77
CA GLY A 68 13.42 -30.82 5.82
C GLY A 68 12.44 -29.72 5.42
N GLY A 69 11.37 -29.51 6.20
CA GLY A 69 10.27 -28.61 5.84
C GLY A 69 9.18 -29.24 4.95
N GLY A 70 9.28 -30.54 4.66
CA GLY A 70 8.23 -31.33 4.03
C GLY A 70 7.81 -30.84 2.64
N CYS A 71 6.55 -31.11 2.29
CA CYS A 71 6.00 -30.72 1.00
C CYS A 71 5.92 -29.20 0.80
N GLN A 72 5.74 -28.42 1.87
CA GLN A 72 5.76 -26.97 1.80
C GLN A 72 7.09 -26.45 1.24
N HIS A 73 8.22 -27.02 1.69
CA HIS A 73 9.55 -26.67 1.19
C HIS A 73 9.73 -27.06 -0.29
N ILE A 74 9.22 -28.22 -0.71
CA ILE A 74 9.32 -28.67 -2.11
C ILE A 74 8.51 -27.74 -3.02
N ILE A 75 7.26 -27.44 -2.66
CA ILE A 75 6.35 -26.63 -3.48
C ILE A 75 6.81 -25.17 -3.53
N ALA A 76 7.30 -24.60 -2.43
CA ALA A 76 7.75 -23.21 -2.39
C ALA A 76 8.99 -22.95 -3.29
N ASN A 77 9.79 -23.97 -3.58
CA ASN A 77 11.05 -23.84 -4.33
C ASN A 77 10.95 -24.33 -5.79
N ARG A 78 9.74 -24.60 -6.31
CA ARG A 78 9.55 -25.06 -7.69
C ARG A 78 8.72 -24.07 -8.50
N VAL A 79 8.88 -24.12 -9.82
CA VAL A 79 7.93 -23.48 -10.74
C VAL A 79 6.68 -24.35 -10.78
N SER A 80 5.54 -23.78 -10.37
CA SER A 80 4.23 -24.44 -10.43
C SER A 80 3.88 -24.77 -11.89
N PRO A 81 3.60 -26.04 -12.24
CA PRO A 81 3.10 -26.40 -13.57
C PRO A 81 1.62 -26.03 -13.78
N VAL A 82 0.90 -25.68 -12.70
CA VAL A 82 -0.52 -25.31 -12.78
C VAL A 82 -0.63 -23.88 -13.32
N GLU A 83 -1.31 -23.73 -14.45
CA GLU A 83 -1.72 -22.44 -14.99
C GLU A 83 -2.77 -21.81 -14.07
N ARG A 84 -2.55 -20.54 -13.72
CA ARG A 84 -3.41 -19.79 -12.79
C ARG A 84 -4.28 -18.82 -13.59
N ASN A 85 -5.58 -18.87 -13.37
CA ASN A 85 -6.54 -17.95 -13.98
C ASN A 85 -6.81 -16.78 -13.03
N TYR A 86 -6.53 -15.56 -13.48
CA TYR A 86 -6.78 -14.31 -12.76
C TYR A 86 -7.88 -13.45 -13.39
N ASP A 87 -8.60 -13.94 -14.39
CA ASP A 87 -9.58 -13.17 -15.16
C ASP A 87 -10.68 -12.60 -14.25
N HIS A 88 -11.08 -13.35 -13.23
CA HIS A 88 -12.05 -12.90 -12.23
C HIS A 88 -11.52 -11.77 -11.32
N CYS A 89 -10.20 -11.63 -11.17
CA CYS A 89 -9.60 -10.53 -10.42
C CYS A 89 -9.52 -9.24 -11.24
N GLU A 90 -9.51 -9.31 -12.58
CA GLU A 90 -9.38 -8.13 -13.45
C GLU A 90 -10.47 -7.07 -13.20
N GLY A 91 -11.67 -7.50 -12.83
CA GLY A 91 -12.77 -6.60 -12.46
C GLY A 91 -12.52 -5.75 -11.20
N LEU A 92 -11.48 -6.05 -10.43
CA LEU A 92 -11.06 -5.29 -9.25
C LEU A 92 -9.95 -4.27 -9.54
N LYS A 93 -9.45 -4.21 -10.78
CA LYS A 93 -8.49 -3.18 -11.16
C LYS A 93 -9.18 -1.83 -11.26
N VAL A 94 -8.63 -0.87 -10.55
CA VAL A 94 -9.08 0.52 -10.59
C VAL A 94 -8.25 1.27 -11.63
N THR A 95 -8.90 2.06 -12.48
CA THR A 95 -8.21 2.89 -13.48
C THR A 95 -7.48 4.06 -12.82
N THR A 96 -6.49 4.63 -13.52
CA THR A 96 -5.73 5.77 -12.99
C THR A 96 -6.64 6.98 -12.76
N GLU A 97 -7.64 7.15 -13.62
CA GLU A 97 -8.64 8.20 -13.58
C GLU A 97 -9.54 8.07 -12.36
N GLU A 98 -9.99 6.86 -12.04
CA GLU A 98 -10.78 6.57 -10.83
C GLU A 98 -9.96 6.80 -9.56
N VAL A 99 -8.70 6.36 -9.53
CA VAL A 99 -7.80 6.60 -8.39
C VAL A 99 -7.57 8.10 -8.20
N LYS A 100 -7.37 8.85 -9.28
CA LYS A 100 -7.23 10.31 -9.23
C LYS A 100 -8.49 10.96 -8.67
N LYS A 101 -9.66 10.58 -9.16
CA LYS A 101 -10.95 11.11 -8.68
C LYS A 101 -11.14 10.81 -7.19
N TYR A 102 -10.90 9.57 -6.77
CA TYR A 102 -10.99 9.17 -5.38
C TYR A 102 -10.00 9.93 -4.49
N PHE A 103 -8.76 10.15 -4.96
CA PHE A 103 -7.78 10.97 -4.25
C PHE A 103 -8.23 12.42 -4.07
N GLU A 104 -8.79 13.04 -5.11
CA GLU A 104 -9.33 14.40 -5.04
C GLU A 104 -10.49 14.50 -4.03
N GLU A 105 -11.39 13.52 -4.03
CA GLU A 105 -12.48 13.41 -3.06
C GLU A 105 -11.96 13.20 -1.63
N TYR A 106 -10.95 12.35 -1.45
CA TYR A 106 -10.31 12.09 -0.16
C TYR A 106 -9.65 13.35 0.41
N VAL A 107 -8.84 14.06 -0.39
CA VAL A 107 -8.20 15.32 0.00
C VAL A 107 -9.24 16.35 0.43
N LYS A 108 -10.33 16.48 -0.33
CA LYS A 108 -11.43 17.39 -0.02
C LYS A 108 -12.14 17.01 1.27
N PHE A 109 -12.48 15.72 1.44
CA PHE A 109 -13.20 15.22 2.61
C PHE A 109 -12.39 15.40 3.91
N HIS A 110 -11.08 15.20 3.85
CA HIS A 110 -10.19 15.35 5.00
C HIS A 110 -9.59 16.75 5.15
N ASN A 111 -9.99 17.72 4.31
CA ASN A 111 -9.47 19.10 4.31
C ASN A 111 -7.93 19.17 4.24
N ILE A 112 -7.30 18.28 3.47
CA ILE A 112 -5.84 18.20 3.36
C ILE A 112 -5.33 19.37 2.52
N THR A 113 -4.47 20.19 3.11
CA THR A 113 -3.88 21.34 2.43
C THR A 113 -2.79 20.86 1.46
N ARG A 114 -2.88 21.25 0.18
CA ARG A 114 -1.92 20.82 -0.85
C ARG A 114 -0.57 21.53 -0.74
N CYS A 115 -0.58 22.85 -0.59
CA CYS A 115 0.61 23.69 -0.60
C CYS A 115 0.79 24.36 0.75
N SER A 116 1.99 24.34 1.34
CA SER A 116 2.35 25.29 2.39
C SER A 116 3.11 26.46 1.80
N THR A 117 2.61 27.68 2.00
CA THR A 117 3.32 28.92 1.68
C THR A 117 4.31 29.25 2.79
N THR A 118 5.27 28.37 3.01
CA THR A 118 6.39 28.62 3.92
C THR A 118 7.60 29.10 3.14
N ALA A 119 7.61 30.38 2.79
CA ALA A 119 8.85 31.15 2.84
C ALA A 119 9.10 31.45 4.32
N THR A 120 9.84 30.59 5.03
CA THR A 120 10.42 30.95 6.33
C THR A 120 11.78 30.28 6.48
N PRO A 121 12.82 31.02 6.90
CA PRO A 121 14.22 30.60 6.84
C PRO A 121 14.47 29.41 7.77
N SER A 122 15.47 28.62 7.39
CA SER A 122 16.21 27.74 8.28
C SER A 122 16.56 28.47 9.59
N ALA A 123 15.86 28.16 10.67
CA ALA A 123 16.25 28.53 12.02
C ALA A 123 16.18 27.27 12.90
N SER A 124 17.36 26.88 13.42
CA SER A 124 17.62 26.17 14.68
C SER A 124 16.78 24.92 14.95
N LEU A 125 17.30 23.68 14.92
CA LEU A 125 18.40 23.16 15.76
C LEU A 125 18.28 23.54 17.25
N ASP A 126 17.12 23.27 17.84
CA ASP A 126 16.98 22.96 19.28
C ASP A 126 16.39 21.54 19.36
N SER A 127 17.20 20.51 19.63
CA SER A 127 17.61 20.07 20.96
C SER A 127 16.44 19.73 21.89
N GLN A 128 16.26 18.41 22.10
CA GLN A 128 15.66 17.75 23.26
C GLN A 128 14.12 17.81 23.45
N SER A 129 13.46 16.67 23.24
CA SER A 129 13.14 15.78 24.38
C SER A 129 12.59 14.45 23.89
N ALA A 130 13.25 13.38 24.27
CA ALA A 130 12.78 12.02 24.08
C ALA A 130 11.58 11.77 24.98
N VAL A 131 10.45 11.35 24.40
CA VAL A 131 9.38 10.69 25.14
C VAL A 131 9.25 9.27 24.57
N PRO A 132 9.47 8.22 25.37
CA PRO A 132 9.27 6.85 24.91
C PRO A 132 7.78 6.57 24.90
N PHE A 133 7.15 6.54 23.72
CA PHE A 133 5.80 6.01 23.58
C PHE A 133 5.88 4.48 23.51
N VAL A 134 5.91 3.88 24.71
CA VAL A 134 5.85 2.44 24.92
C VAL A 134 4.44 1.95 24.58
N HIS A 135 4.36 1.13 23.53
CA HIS A 135 3.70 -0.17 23.51
C HIS A 135 2.33 -0.31 24.25
N SER A 136 1.21 -0.24 23.52
CA SER A 136 -0.02 -1.03 23.80
C SER A 136 -1.01 -0.76 22.65
N LEU A 137 -1.32 -1.69 21.75
CA LEU A 137 -2.33 -2.72 21.98
C LEU A 137 -2.14 -3.84 20.93
N ARG A 138 -1.54 -4.93 21.38
CA ARG A 138 -1.56 -6.23 20.72
C ARG A 138 -2.40 -7.16 21.58
N GLN A 139 -3.73 -7.03 21.53
CA GLN A 139 -4.66 -8.00 22.12
C GLN A 139 -6.00 -8.02 21.38
N LEU A 140 -6.03 -8.66 20.21
CA LEU A 140 -7.22 -9.37 19.73
C LEU A 140 -6.75 -10.67 19.07
N SER A 141 -6.26 -11.58 19.92
CA SER A 141 -6.12 -13.01 19.61
C SER A 141 -6.92 -13.79 20.65
N HIS A 142 -7.62 -14.82 20.18
CA HIS A 142 -8.33 -15.84 20.94
C HIS A 142 -9.71 -15.46 21.50
N LYS A 143 -10.73 -15.49 20.64
CA LYS A 143 -12.01 -16.08 21.03
C LYS A 143 -12.18 -17.41 20.31
N SER A 144 -11.66 -18.45 20.93
CA SER A 144 -12.03 -19.84 20.68
C SER A 144 -13.53 -20.00 20.95
N ILE A 145 -14.29 -20.45 19.97
CA ILE A 145 -15.58 -21.12 20.21
C ILE A 145 -15.50 -22.44 19.45
N SER A 146 -15.08 -23.46 20.20
CA SER A 146 -15.43 -24.85 19.96
C SER A 146 -16.95 -24.99 20.10
N THR A 147 -17.63 -25.51 19.08
CA THR A 147 -18.55 -26.65 19.17
C THR A 147 -19.17 -26.91 17.78
N LEU A 148 -18.66 -27.94 17.11
CA LEU A 148 -19.41 -28.69 16.11
C LEU A 148 -20.26 -29.73 16.84
N PRO A 149 -21.57 -29.83 16.59
CA PRO A 149 -22.30 -31.03 16.95
C PRO A 149 -21.95 -32.16 15.98
N ALA A 150 -21.69 -33.35 16.54
CA ALA A 150 -21.67 -34.58 15.79
C ALA A 150 -23.10 -34.88 15.28
N GLY A 151 -23.22 -35.07 13.98
CA GLY A 151 -24.38 -35.63 13.28
C GLY A 151 -23.88 -36.56 12.20
#